data_AF-A0A512M6L3-F1
#
_entry.id   AF-A0A512M6L3-F1
#
_cell.length_a   1.000
_cell.length_b   1.000
_cell.length_c   1.000
_cell.angle_alpha   90.00
_cell.angle_beta   90.00
_cell.angle_gamma   90.00
#
_symmetry.space_group_name_H-M   'P 1'
#
loop_
_entity.id
_entity.type
_entity.pdbx_description
1 polymer ?
#
loop_
_entity_poly.entity_id
_entity_poly.type
_entity_poly.pdbx_seq_one_letter_code
_entity_poly.pdbx_strand_id
1 'polypeptide(L)'
;MVWKILSILAAGCLGASCYFAWSNQKDLATERDRESSAKANLKSSQERKKEGDEALVVKKTALETVQKDLATAKDETVKFAAQVQEKEVSHGVIKGNLDQVQQQVTAVEKQIDDAGDIEKLIAQIEKLKKDQAEAESAVANQAQRFAAAQEAFTSLTAQTAKLREDETRGRRGIVAPEFTARVSQYFPEWDVAILNKGNTGGVFANADLEVKRGKNVIAKLKVKNVEQFGSVAEVVPGSIASGQAIQAGDTVVAAATQSASTPPPPPAPTGGSAPAPGAAPAAPAAPAASDPFGAAPAAAPAAPAMSDPFGAAPAPAPAPAAPAADPFGAAPAPAPAPAAPAADPFGAAPAPAPGTAAKPNTADPFAPAPKP
;
A
#
# COMPACT_ATOMS: atom_id res chain seq x y z
N MET A 1 -76.20 6.09 149.68
CA MET A 1 -76.70 6.28 148.30
C MET A 1 -75.64 6.89 147.37
N VAL A 2 -74.88 7.90 147.81
CA VAL A 2 -73.89 8.64 147.00
C VAL A 2 -72.74 7.76 146.43
N TRP A 3 -72.19 6.81 147.19
CA TRP A 3 -71.10 5.94 146.72
C TRP A 3 -71.52 5.03 145.54
N LYS A 4 -72.77 4.56 145.49
CA LYS A 4 -73.28 3.74 144.36
C LYS A 4 -73.38 4.56 143.06
N ILE A 5 -73.78 5.83 143.15
CA ILE A 5 -73.88 6.74 142.00
C ILE A 5 -72.48 7.11 141.48
N LEU A 6 -71.54 7.37 142.39
CA LEU A 6 -70.13 7.62 142.06
C LEU A 6 -69.44 6.40 141.41
N SER A 7 -69.78 5.19 141.86
CA SER A 7 -69.27 3.94 141.26
C SER A 7 -69.82 3.68 139.86
N ILE A 8 -71.09 4.01 139.59
CA ILE A 8 -71.70 3.87 138.26
C ILE A 8 -71.14 4.93 137.29
N LEU A 9 -70.97 6.17 137.75
CA LEU A 9 -70.33 7.24 136.98
C LEU A 9 -68.87 6.86 136.64
N ALA A 10 -68.11 6.33 137.60
CA ALA A 10 -66.75 5.85 137.38
C ALA A 10 -66.71 4.68 136.39
N ALA A 11 -67.64 3.72 136.48
CA ALA A 11 -67.76 2.62 135.51
C ALA A 11 -68.12 3.12 134.10
N GLY A 12 -68.98 4.13 133.98
CA GLY A 12 -69.30 4.79 132.71
C GLY A 12 -68.11 5.53 132.11
N CYS A 13 -67.34 6.27 132.93
CA CYS A 13 -66.11 6.92 132.51
C CYS A 13 -65.05 5.91 132.06
N LEU A 14 -64.90 4.79 132.77
CA LEU A 14 -64.01 3.70 132.37
C LEU A 14 -64.46 3.06 131.05
N GLY A 15 -65.76 2.79 130.90
CA GLY A 15 -66.32 2.26 129.64
C GLY A 15 -66.09 3.19 128.44
N ALA A 16 -66.33 4.49 128.62
CA ALA A 16 -66.03 5.50 127.60
C ALA A 16 -64.53 5.56 127.27
N SER A 17 -63.66 5.51 128.29
CA SER A 17 -62.21 5.48 128.08
C SER A 17 -61.75 4.22 127.32
N CYS A 18 -62.34 3.06 127.60
CA CYS A 18 -62.08 1.82 126.87
C CYS A 18 -62.58 1.89 125.42
N TYR A 19 -63.75 2.49 125.17
CA TYR A 19 -64.27 2.69 123.82
C TYR A 19 -63.39 3.64 122.99
N PHE A 20 -62.98 4.78 123.57
CA PHE A 20 -62.06 5.70 122.91
C PHE A 20 -60.68 5.06 122.69
N ALA A 21 -60.18 4.26 123.64
CA ALA A 21 -58.94 3.50 123.47
C ALA A 21 -59.05 2.50 122.31
N TRP A 22 -60.17 1.79 122.18
CA TRP A 22 -60.41 0.84 121.09
C TRP A 22 -60.61 1.53 119.73
N SER A 23 -61.37 2.63 119.68
CA SER A 23 -61.55 3.43 118.46
C SER A 23 -60.23 4.01 117.98
N ASN A 24 -59.45 4.60 118.88
CA ASN A 24 -58.13 5.13 118.58
C ASN A 24 -57.17 4.02 118.13
N GLN A 25 -57.24 2.83 118.72
CA GLN A 25 -56.46 1.67 118.27
C GLN A 25 -56.82 1.24 116.84
N LYS A 26 -58.10 1.32 116.44
CA LYS A 26 -58.57 1.01 115.08
C LYS A 26 -58.15 2.08 114.07
N ASP A 27 -58.24 3.35 114.43
CA ASP A 27 -57.78 4.47 113.59
C ASP A 27 -56.26 4.39 113.38
N LEU A 28 -55.51 4.12 114.46
CA LEU A 28 -54.07 3.92 114.43
C LEU A 28 -53.67 2.69 113.60
N ALA A 29 -54.44 1.59 113.66
CA ALA A 29 -54.24 0.45 112.77
C ALA A 29 -54.45 0.82 111.29
N THR A 30 -55.51 1.59 110.98
CA THR A 30 -55.81 2.05 109.62
C THR A 30 -54.74 3.03 109.10
N GLU A 31 -54.22 3.92 109.95
CA GLU A 31 -53.11 4.81 109.62
C GLU A 31 -51.82 4.05 109.35
N ARG A 32 -51.51 3.01 110.14
CA ARG A 32 -50.37 2.13 109.87
C ARG A 32 -50.51 1.36 108.56
N ASP A 33 -51.72 0.92 108.20
CA ASP A 33 -52.00 0.26 106.92
C ASP A 33 -51.85 1.23 105.74
N ARG A 34 -52.27 2.49 105.91
CA ARG A 34 -52.06 3.54 104.90
C ARG A 34 -50.59 3.91 104.77
N GLU A 35 -49.87 4.04 105.89
CA GLU A 35 -48.44 4.32 105.90
C GLU A 35 -47.65 3.17 105.24
N SER A 36 -48.01 1.92 105.52
CA SER A 36 -47.38 0.74 104.90
C SER A 36 -47.62 0.71 103.39
N SER A 37 -48.86 0.97 102.96
CA SER A 37 -49.22 1.05 101.53
C SER A 37 -48.54 2.23 100.83
N ALA A 38 -48.45 3.39 101.48
CA ALA A 38 -47.76 4.57 100.95
C ALA A 38 -46.26 4.33 100.82
N LYS A 39 -45.63 3.69 101.81
CA LYS A 39 -44.21 3.28 101.75
C LYS A 39 -43.98 2.24 100.65
N ALA A 40 -44.87 1.26 100.51
CA ALA A 40 -44.81 0.27 99.43
C ALA A 40 -44.92 0.93 98.05
N ASN A 41 -45.86 1.88 97.89
CA ASN A 41 -46.03 2.64 96.65
C ASN A 41 -44.81 3.52 96.34
N LEU A 42 -44.25 4.21 97.34
CA LEU A 42 -43.03 5.01 97.20
C LEU A 42 -41.86 4.13 96.77
N LYS A 43 -41.67 2.97 97.42
CA LYS A 43 -40.62 2.00 97.05
C LYS A 43 -40.80 1.52 95.61
N SER A 44 -42.01 1.12 95.21
CA SER A 44 -42.30 0.69 93.83
C SER A 44 -42.06 1.78 92.79
N SER A 45 -42.22 3.06 93.16
CA SER A 45 -41.98 4.20 92.28
C SER A 45 -40.49 4.51 92.17
N GLN A 46 -39.73 4.35 93.26
CA GLN A 46 -38.27 4.45 93.24
C GLN A 46 -37.63 3.32 92.41
N GLU A 47 -38.14 2.10 92.53
CA GLU A 47 -37.70 0.96 91.71
C GLU A 47 -37.99 1.20 90.22
N ARG A 48 -39.21 1.61 89.86
CA ARG A 48 -39.56 1.98 88.47
C ARG A 48 -38.73 3.14 87.93
N LYS A 49 -38.39 4.14 88.77
CA LYS A 49 -37.51 5.24 88.37
C LYS A 49 -36.12 4.71 88.04
N LYS A 50 -35.56 3.85 88.89
CA LYS A 50 -34.25 3.23 88.67
C LYS A 50 -34.23 2.39 87.39
N GLU A 51 -35.25 1.56 87.17
CA GLU A 51 -35.40 0.79 85.92
C GLU A 51 -35.52 1.70 84.70
N GLY A 52 -36.27 2.80 84.80
CA GLY A 52 -36.39 3.80 83.73
C GLY A 52 -35.08 4.51 83.42
N ASP A 53 -34.32 4.91 84.44
CA ASP A 53 -33.00 5.54 84.29
C ASP A 53 -31.98 4.58 83.66
N GLU A 54 -31.96 3.31 84.10
CA GLU A 54 -31.13 2.25 83.50
C GLU A 54 -31.52 1.98 82.04
N ALA A 55 -32.83 1.90 81.73
CA ALA A 55 -33.32 1.73 80.37
C ALA A 55 -32.98 2.93 79.46
N LEU A 56 -33.02 4.16 80.00
CA LEU A 56 -32.63 5.38 79.26
C LEU A 56 -31.16 5.31 78.88
N VAL A 57 -30.28 4.92 79.81
CA VAL A 57 -28.84 4.76 79.52
C VAL A 57 -28.64 3.73 78.41
N VAL A 58 -29.28 2.56 78.48
CA VAL A 58 -29.19 1.52 77.44
C VAL A 58 -29.65 2.05 76.08
N LYS A 59 -30.79 2.75 76.03
CA LYS A 59 -31.32 3.31 74.78
C LYS A 59 -30.42 4.41 74.22
N LYS A 60 -29.81 5.23 75.06
CA LYS A 60 -28.87 6.27 74.64
C LYS A 60 -27.60 5.65 74.03
N THR A 61 -27.03 4.64 74.67
CA THR A 61 -25.87 3.90 74.13
C THR A 61 -26.21 3.21 72.81
N ALA A 62 -27.39 2.60 72.69
CA ALA A 62 -27.85 2.00 71.44
C ALA A 62 -28.00 3.03 70.32
N LEU A 63 -28.51 4.22 70.63
CA LEU A 63 -28.64 5.32 69.67
C LEU A 63 -27.26 5.79 69.17
N GLU A 64 -26.29 5.96 70.08
CA GLU A 64 -24.91 6.32 69.73
C GLU A 64 -24.26 5.25 68.83
N THR A 65 -24.51 3.96 69.10
CA THR A 65 -24.02 2.87 68.23
C THR A 65 -24.66 2.92 66.85
N VAL A 66 -25.99 3.05 66.78
CA VAL A 66 -26.71 3.16 65.48
C VAL A 66 -26.27 4.39 64.68
N GLN A 67 -25.98 5.52 65.35
CA GLN A 67 -25.43 6.70 64.68
C GLN A 67 -24.04 6.44 64.10
N LYS A 68 -23.20 5.71 64.82
CA LYS A 68 -21.86 5.32 64.34
C LYS A 68 -21.96 4.38 63.14
N ASP A 69 -22.80 3.36 63.23
CA ASP A 69 -23.03 2.39 62.14
C ASP A 69 -23.59 3.09 60.89
N LEU A 70 -24.51 4.04 61.07
CA LEU A 70 -25.03 4.86 59.98
C LEU A 70 -23.94 5.70 59.33
N ALA A 71 -23.04 6.31 60.11
CA ALA A 71 -21.91 7.07 59.57
C ALA A 71 -20.98 6.17 58.75
N THR A 72 -20.63 4.99 59.27
CA THR A 72 -19.81 4.00 58.55
C THR A 72 -20.49 3.52 57.27
N ALA A 73 -21.79 3.21 57.31
CA ALA A 73 -22.55 2.79 56.13
C ALA A 73 -22.60 3.89 55.06
N LYS A 74 -22.69 5.16 55.46
CA LYS A 74 -22.63 6.30 54.52
C LYS A 74 -21.25 6.40 53.85
N ASP A 75 -20.18 6.28 54.61
CA ASP A 75 -18.81 6.33 54.07
C ASP A 75 -18.55 5.17 53.10
N GLU A 76 -19.01 3.96 53.44
CA GLU A 76 -18.95 2.79 52.54
C GLU A 76 -19.76 3.01 51.26
N THR A 77 -20.96 3.58 51.37
CA THR A 77 -21.80 3.89 50.20
C THR A 77 -21.09 4.86 49.25
N VAL A 78 -20.45 5.91 49.78
CA VAL A 78 -19.66 6.85 48.97
C VAL A 78 -18.48 6.15 48.31
N LYS A 79 -17.78 5.27 49.04
CA LYS A 79 -16.66 4.49 48.50
C LYS A 79 -17.10 3.55 47.38
N PHE A 80 -18.21 2.83 47.55
CA PHE A 80 -18.74 1.95 46.51
C PHE A 80 -19.24 2.73 45.30
N ALA A 81 -19.89 3.88 45.49
CA ALA A 81 -20.30 4.75 44.40
C ALA A 81 -19.08 5.23 43.57
N ALA A 82 -17.99 5.61 44.23
CA ALA A 82 -16.74 5.96 43.55
C ALA A 82 -16.15 4.78 42.75
N GLN A 83 -16.13 3.57 43.33
CA GLN A 83 -15.65 2.37 42.63
C GLN A 83 -16.52 1.98 41.43
N VAL A 84 -17.85 2.16 41.53
CA VAL A 84 -18.76 1.92 40.41
C VAL A 84 -18.46 2.92 39.29
N GLN A 85 -18.30 4.20 39.60
CA GLN A 85 -17.96 5.22 38.60
C GLN A 85 -16.63 4.92 37.89
N GLU A 86 -15.60 4.51 38.64
CA GLU A 86 -14.30 4.12 38.08
C GLU A 86 -14.43 2.89 37.15
N LYS A 87 -15.22 1.90 37.55
CA LYS A 87 -15.49 0.71 36.73
C LYS A 87 -16.31 1.03 35.49
N GLU A 88 -17.27 1.93 35.57
CA GLU A 88 -18.04 2.39 34.39
C GLU A 88 -17.15 3.11 33.38
N VAL A 89 -16.25 3.98 33.85
CA VAL A 89 -15.27 4.66 32.98
C VAL A 89 -14.34 3.65 32.31
N SER A 90 -13.76 2.72 33.08
CA SER A 90 -12.88 1.67 32.52
C SER A 90 -13.61 0.75 31.54
N HIS A 91 -14.86 0.38 31.83
CA HIS A 91 -15.70 -0.40 30.92
C HIS A 91 -16.00 0.38 29.61
N GLY A 92 -16.26 1.69 29.71
CA GLY A 92 -16.41 2.56 28.54
C GLY A 92 -15.15 2.58 27.65
N VAL A 93 -13.96 2.68 28.26
CA VAL A 93 -12.68 2.62 27.53
C VAL A 93 -12.48 1.25 26.87
N ILE A 94 -12.71 0.16 27.60
CA ILE A 94 -12.56 -1.20 27.06
C ILE A 94 -13.53 -1.44 25.90
N LYS A 95 -14.78 -0.98 26.02
CA LYS A 95 -15.78 -1.07 24.95
C LYS A 95 -15.35 -0.29 23.71
N GLY A 96 -14.87 0.95 23.88
CA GLY A 96 -14.34 1.74 22.76
C GLY A 96 -13.15 1.07 22.07
N ASN A 97 -12.23 0.48 22.85
CA ASN A 97 -11.11 -0.28 22.31
C ASN A 97 -11.58 -1.53 21.54
N LEU A 98 -12.58 -2.25 22.06
CA LEU A 98 -13.16 -3.41 21.39
C LEU A 98 -13.78 -3.04 20.04
N ASP A 99 -14.55 -1.95 20.00
CA ASP A 99 -15.17 -1.45 18.75
C ASP A 99 -14.09 -1.06 17.73
N GLN A 100 -13.00 -0.42 18.17
CA GLN A 100 -11.86 -0.07 17.31
C GLN A 100 -11.14 -1.32 16.78
N VAL A 101 -10.89 -2.31 17.64
CA VAL A 101 -10.27 -3.58 17.24
C VAL A 101 -11.17 -4.33 16.25
N GLN A 102 -12.49 -4.35 16.46
CA GLN A 102 -13.44 -4.98 15.55
C GLN A 102 -13.42 -4.30 14.16
N GLN A 103 -13.35 -2.97 14.11
CA GLN A 103 -13.19 -2.23 12.85
C GLN A 103 -11.87 -2.56 12.15
N GLN A 104 -10.77 -2.66 12.90
CA GLN A 104 -9.48 -3.06 12.35
C GLN A 104 -9.52 -4.49 11.78
N VAL A 105 -10.11 -5.44 12.50
CA VAL A 105 -10.27 -6.81 12.02
C VAL A 105 -11.09 -6.84 10.74
N THR A 106 -12.23 -6.14 10.70
CA THR A 106 -13.08 -6.07 9.50
C THR A 106 -12.33 -5.44 8.31
N ALA A 107 -11.52 -4.41 8.56
CA ALA A 107 -10.70 -3.78 7.52
C ALA A 107 -9.61 -4.74 7.00
N VAL A 108 -8.98 -5.51 7.88
CA VAL A 108 -7.98 -6.53 7.52
C VAL A 108 -8.62 -7.69 6.78
N GLU A 109 -9.78 -8.19 7.21
CA GLU A 109 -10.56 -9.21 6.50
C GLU A 109 -10.90 -8.75 5.08
N LYS A 110 -11.38 -7.52 4.93
CA LYS A 110 -11.63 -6.95 3.59
C LYS A 110 -10.34 -6.85 2.76
N GLN A 111 -9.22 -6.46 3.36
CA GLN A 111 -7.94 -6.44 2.64
C GLN A 111 -7.48 -7.84 2.21
N ILE A 112 -7.77 -8.87 3.01
CA ILE A 112 -7.50 -10.27 2.66
C ILE A 112 -8.41 -10.71 1.51
N ASP A 113 -9.70 -10.38 1.56
CA ASP A 113 -10.67 -10.67 0.50
C ASP A 113 -10.33 -9.92 -0.81
N ASP A 114 -9.98 -8.63 -0.72
CA ASP A 114 -9.57 -7.79 -1.85
C ASP A 114 -8.22 -8.24 -2.44
N ALA A 115 -7.29 -8.74 -1.61
CA ALA A 115 -6.05 -9.39 -2.07
C ALA A 115 -6.32 -10.73 -2.78
N GLY A 116 -7.50 -11.31 -2.56
CA GLY A 116 -7.99 -12.51 -3.23
C GLY A 116 -7.18 -13.77 -2.90
N ASP A 117 -7.27 -14.77 -3.79
CA ASP A 117 -6.49 -16.00 -3.68
C ASP A 117 -5.01 -15.69 -3.90
N ILE A 118 -4.28 -15.45 -2.81
CA ILE A 118 -2.82 -15.33 -2.80
C ILE A 118 -2.18 -16.52 -3.53
N GLU A 119 -2.75 -17.73 -3.43
CA GLU A 119 -2.31 -18.91 -4.19
C GLU A 119 -2.46 -18.74 -5.71
N LYS A 120 -3.55 -18.11 -6.18
CA LYS A 120 -3.71 -17.79 -7.61
C LYS A 120 -2.72 -16.72 -8.05
N LEU A 121 -2.46 -15.70 -7.23
CA LEU A 121 -1.45 -14.68 -7.52
C LEU A 121 -0.05 -15.31 -7.61
N ILE A 122 0.30 -16.22 -6.70
CA ILE A 122 1.57 -16.96 -6.74
C ILE A 122 1.66 -17.80 -8.01
N ALA A 123 0.60 -18.54 -8.38
CA ALA A 123 0.57 -19.32 -9.61
C ALA A 123 0.70 -18.44 -10.88
N GLN A 124 0.09 -17.24 -10.87
CA GLN A 124 0.25 -16.26 -11.94
C GLN A 124 1.68 -15.71 -12.01
N ILE A 125 2.31 -15.44 -10.87
CA ILE A 125 3.71 -14.98 -10.80
C ILE A 125 4.67 -16.06 -11.32
N GLU A 126 4.48 -17.33 -10.96
CA GLU A 126 5.29 -18.43 -11.48
C GLU A 126 5.12 -18.58 -12.99
N LYS A 127 3.88 -18.48 -13.48
CA LYS A 127 3.61 -18.49 -14.92
C LYS A 127 4.28 -17.32 -15.63
N LEU A 128 4.15 -16.09 -15.11
CA LEU A 128 4.78 -14.91 -15.67
C LEU A 128 6.32 -14.99 -15.65
N LYS A 129 6.92 -15.58 -14.61
CA LYS A 129 8.37 -15.86 -14.59
C LYS A 129 8.78 -16.83 -15.70
N LYS A 130 7.98 -17.87 -15.94
CA LYS A 130 8.25 -18.82 -17.03
C LYS A 130 8.12 -18.13 -18.39
N ASP A 131 7.05 -17.38 -18.60
CA ASP A 131 6.82 -16.62 -19.84
C ASP A 131 7.94 -15.57 -20.06
N GLN A 132 8.43 -14.93 -19.00
CA GLN A 132 9.58 -14.00 -19.05
C GLN A 132 10.86 -14.71 -19.50
N ALA A 133 11.17 -15.88 -18.92
CA ALA A 133 12.37 -16.64 -19.31
C ALA A 133 12.33 -17.11 -20.77
N GLU A 134 11.15 -17.52 -21.25
CA GLU A 134 10.93 -17.86 -22.65
C GLU A 134 11.07 -16.64 -23.57
N ALA A 135 10.51 -15.49 -23.18
CA ALA A 135 10.64 -14.24 -23.92
C ALA A 135 12.09 -13.73 -23.98
N GLU A 136 12.84 -13.77 -22.87
CA GLU A 136 14.26 -13.40 -22.82
C GLU A 136 15.10 -14.30 -23.75
N SER A 137 14.83 -15.61 -23.74
CA SER A 137 15.48 -16.55 -24.65
C SER A 137 15.15 -16.26 -26.12
N ALA A 138 13.90 -15.89 -26.42
CA ALA A 138 13.47 -15.51 -27.76
C ALA A 138 14.13 -14.21 -28.24
N VAL A 139 14.24 -13.20 -27.37
CA VAL A 139 14.92 -11.92 -27.65
C VAL A 139 16.41 -12.16 -27.89
N ALA A 140 17.08 -13.00 -27.09
CA ALA A 140 18.48 -13.36 -27.29
C ALA A 140 18.71 -14.02 -28.67
N ASN A 141 17.83 -14.96 -29.05
CA ASN A 141 17.87 -15.59 -30.37
C ASN A 141 17.64 -14.60 -31.51
N GLN A 142 16.69 -13.66 -31.35
CA GLN A 142 16.44 -12.61 -32.34
C GLN A 142 17.61 -11.63 -32.47
N ALA A 143 18.23 -11.25 -31.34
CA ALA A 143 19.40 -10.38 -31.34
C ALA A 143 20.58 -11.00 -32.10
N GLN A 144 20.84 -12.31 -31.90
CA GLN A 144 21.86 -13.04 -32.66
C GLN A 144 21.55 -13.08 -34.16
N ARG A 145 20.29 -13.32 -34.54
CA ARG A 145 19.86 -13.30 -35.95
C ARG A 145 20.01 -11.91 -36.57
N PHE A 146 19.68 -10.87 -35.83
CA PHE A 146 19.84 -9.49 -36.29
C PHE A 146 21.30 -9.13 -36.49
N ALA A 147 22.18 -9.50 -35.55
CA ALA A 147 23.63 -9.30 -35.69
C ALA A 147 24.19 -10.02 -36.93
N ALA A 148 23.85 -11.29 -37.12
CA ALA A 148 24.27 -12.06 -38.30
C ALA A 148 23.72 -11.47 -39.62
N ALA A 149 22.47 -11.01 -39.62
CA ALA A 149 21.87 -10.35 -40.78
C ALA A 149 22.54 -9.00 -41.09
N GLN A 150 22.93 -8.24 -40.06
CA GLN A 150 23.63 -6.97 -40.20
C GLN A 150 25.04 -7.15 -40.76
N GLU A 151 25.77 -8.18 -40.32
CA GLU A 151 27.06 -8.57 -40.90
C GLU A 151 26.92 -8.98 -42.37
N ALA A 152 25.94 -9.83 -42.69
CA ALA A 152 25.64 -10.23 -44.06
C ALA A 152 25.32 -9.01 -44.93
N PHE A 153 24.47 -8.10 -44.46
CA PHE A 153 24.13 -6.86 -45.16
C PHE A 153 25.34 -5.97 -45.41
N THR A 154 26.23 -5.83 -44.42
CA THR A 154 27.46 -5.05 -44.55
C THR A 154 28.39 -5.65 -45.60
N SER A 155 28.53 -6.98 -45.60
CA SER A 155 29.34 -7.70 -46.60
C SER A 155 28.77 -7.56 -48.02
N LEU A 156 27.46 -7.70 -48.18
CA LEU A 156 26.76 -7.53 -49.46
C LEU A 156 26.88 -6.09 -49.97
N THR A 157 26.76 -5.11 -49.07
CA THR A 157 26.89 -3.69 -49.42
C THR A 157 28.30 -3.39 -49.91
N ALA A 158 29.33 -3.90 -49.22
CA ALA A 158 30.72 -3.77 -49.64
C ALA A 158 30.97 -4.47 -50.99
N GLN A 159 30.41 -5.66 -51.21
CA GLN A 159 30.53 -6.38 -52.48
C GLN A 159 29.83 -5.62 -53.62
N THR A 160 28.65 -5.07 -53.36
CA THR A 160 27.90 -4.28 -54.33
C THR A 160 28.63 -2.98 -54.66
N ALA A 161 29.27 -2.33 -53.68
CA ALA A 161 30.10 -1.15 -53.92
C ALA A 161 31.28 -1.48 -54.84
N LYS A 162 32.00 -2.58 -54.57
CA LYS A 162 33.11 -3.05 -55.43
C LYS A 162 32.65 -3.36 -56.85
N LEU A 163 31.55 -4.10 -57.00
CA LEU A 163 30.99 -4.44 -58.32
C LEU A 163 30.57 -3.18 -59.10
N ARG A 164 29.96 -2.19 -58.43
CA ARG A 164 29.62 -0.89 -59.07
C ARG A 164 30.87 -0.11 -59.45
N GLU A 165 31.90 -0.12 -58.62
CA GLU A 165 33.19 0.50 -58.93
C GLU A 165 33.84 -0.16 -60.15
N ASP A 166 33.82 -1.49 -60.22
CA ASP A 166 34.34 -2.26 -61.35
C ASP A 166 33.56 -1.98 -62.65
N GLU A 167 32.22 -1.93 -62.57
CA GLU A 167 31.38 -1.57 -63.71
C GLU A 167 31.61 -0.13 -64.17
N THR A 168 31.70 0.83 -63.26
CA THR A 168 31.96 2.23 -63.62
C THR A 168 33.35 2.43 -64.19
N ARG A 169 34.36 1.74 -63.65
CA ARG A 169 35.73 1.69 -64.17
C ARG A 169 35.75 1.12 -65.59
N GLY A 170 35.06 0.00 -65.83
CA GLY A 170 34.93 -0.58 -67.16
C GLY A 170 34.20 0.31 -68.17
N ARG A 171 33.09 0.94 -67.76
CA ARG A 171 32.34 1.90 -68.61
C ARG A 171 33.15 3.15 -68.97
N ARG A 172 34.01 3.60 -68.06
CA ARG A 172 34.93 4.71 -68.30
C ARG A 172 36.13 4.31 -69.16
N GLY A 173 36.33 3.02 -69.47
CA GLY A 173 37.52 2.60 -70.21
C GLY A 173 38.79 2.63 -69.36
N ILE A 174 38.65 2.60 -68.03
CA ILE A 174 39.79 2.71 -67.11
C ILE A 174 40.39 1.32 -66.89
N VAL A 175 41.59 1.10 -67.40
CA VAL A 175 42.32 -0.18 -67.30
C VAL A 175 43.21 -0.16 -66.06
N ALA A 176 43.30 -1.29 -65.35
CA ALA A 176 44.06 -1.38 -64.11
C ALA A 176 45.56 -1.04 -64.30
N PRO A 177 46.22 -0.36 -63.35
CA PRO A 177 47.63 0.05 -63.48
C PRO A 177 48.62 -1.10 -63.73
N GLU A 178 48.31 -2.30 -63.25
CA GLU A 178 49.07 -3.54 -63.42
C GLU A 178 48.80 -4.27 -64.74
N PHE A 179 47.97 -3.69 -65.62
CA PHE A 179 47.60 -4.30 -66.89
C PHE A 179 48.78 -4.42 -67.85
N THR A 180 48.91 -5.62 -68.42
CA THR A 180 49.88 -5.94 -69.47
C THR A 180 49.22 -6.82 -70.55
N ALA A 181 49.40 -6.45 -71.81
CA ALA A 181 49.02 -7.21 -73.00
C ALA A 181 50.18 -7.24 -74.00
N ARG A 182 50.02 -7.95 -75.11
CA ARG A 182 50.95 -7.96 -76.24
C ARG A 182 50.22 -7.69 -77.54
N VAL A 183 50.90 -7.03 -78.47
CA VAL A 183 50.43 -6.88 -79.85
C VAL A 183 50.50 -8.24 -80.53
N SER A 184 49.35 -8.80 -80.90
CA SER A 184 49.27 -10.04 -81.69
C SER A 184 49.62 -9.77 -83.15
N GLN A 185 49.07 -8.68 -83.71
CA GLN A 185 49.26 -8.30 -85.10
C GLN A 185 49.05 -6.80 -85.26
N TYR A 186 49.77 -6.18 -86.20
CA TYR A 186 49.65 -4.76 -86.53
C TYR A 186 49.36 -4.58 -88.02
N PHE A 187 48.39 -3.73 -88.34
CA PHE A 187 47.98 -3.40 -89.70
C PHE A 187 48.31 -1.92 -89.98
N PRO A 188 49.43 -1.62 -90.66
CA PRO A 188 49.86 -0.25 -90.92
C PRO A 188 48.93 0.51 -91.89
N GLU A 189 48.20 -0.20 -92.76
CA GLU A 189 47.26 0.41 -93.72
C GLU A 189 46.06 1.09 -93.03
N TRP A 190 45.69 0.59 -91.86
CA TRP A 190 44.53 1.07 -91.10
C TRP A 190 44.93 1.68 -89.75
N ASP A 191 46.23 1.72 -89.44
CA ASP A 191 46.75 2.11 -88.13
C ASP A 191 46.06 1.36 -86.97
N VAL A 192 45.79 0.05 -87.16
CA VAL A 192 45.10 -0.80 -86.19
C VAL A 192 46.02 -1.89 -85.65
N ALA A 193 46.06 -2.03 -84.32
CA ALA A 193 46.73 -3.12 -83.61
C ALA A 193 45.69 -4.07 -82.98
N ILE A 194 45.89 -5.38 -83.16
CA ILE A 194 45.16 -6.42 -82.44
C ILE A 194 45.97 -6.84 -81.22
N LEU A 195 45.33 -6.85 -80.05
CA LEU A 195 45.93 -7.23 -78.78
C LEU A 195 45.48 -8.62 -78.36
N ASN A 196 46.36 -9.35 -77.69
CA ASN A 196 46.11 -10.72 -77.21
C ASN A 196 45.23 -10.80 -75.94
N LYS A 197 44.65 -9.68 -75.51
CA LYS A 197 43.75 -9.60 -74.37
C LYS A 197 42.49 -8.84 -74.75
N GLY A 198 41.36 -9.34 -74.28
CA GLY A 198 40.05 -8.72 -74.42
C GLY A 198 39.44 -8.34 -73.08
N ASN A 199 38.11 -8.32 -73.00
CA ASN A 199 37.37 -7.94 -71.81
C ASN A 199 37.72 -8.81 -70.60
N THR A 200 37.91 -10.13 -70.81
CA THR A 200 38.32 -11.06 -69.76
C THR A 200 39.76 -10.81 -69.25
N GLY A 201 40.58 -10.15 -70.06
CA GLY A 201 41.96 -9.77 -69.74
C GLY A 201 42.11 -8.37 -69.16
N GLY A 202 41.00 -7.67 -68.89
CA GLY A 202 40.99 -6.32 -68.31
C GLY A 202 41.11 -5.18 -69.33
N VAL A 203 40.86 -5.43 -70.62
CA VAL A 203 40.79 -4.38 -71.64
C VAL A 203 39.37 -3.85 -71.76
N PHE A 204 39.20 -2.53 -71.75
CA PHE A 204 37.89 -1.88 -71.90
C PHE A 204 37.84 -1.03 -73.18
N ALA A 205 36.64 -0.85 -73.74
CA ALA A 205 36.46 0.06 -74.87
C ALA A 205 36.79 1.51 -74.46
N ASN A 206 37.36 2.28 -75.37
CA ASN A 206 37.89 3.63 -75.15
C ASN A 206 39.07 3.74 -74.18
N ALA A 207 39.67 2.62 -73.77
CA ALA A 207 40.87 2.64 -72.95
C ALA A 207 42.07 3.21 -73.72
N ASP A 208 42.86 4.01 -73.03
CA ASP A 208 44.14 4.51 -73.54
C ASP A 208 45.27 3.61 -73.07
N LEU A 209 46.04 3.12 -74.03
CA LEU A 209 47.11 2.17 -73.83
C LEU A 209 48.41 2.71 -74.46
N GLU A 210 49.53 2.24 -73.94
CA GLU A 210 50.86 2.57 -74.45
C GLU A 210 51.57 1.30 -74.89
N VAL A 211 52.10 1.31 -76.12
CA VAL A 211 52.96 0.25 -76.62
C VAL A 211 54.39 0.53 -76.18
N LYS A 212 55.01 -0.44 -75.52
CA LYS A 212 56.38 -0.40 -75.02
C LYS A 212 57.21 -1.54 -75.61
N ARG A 213 58.41 -1.19 -76.04
CA ARG A 213 59.48 -2.17 -76.35
C ARG A 213 60.63 -1.91 -75.38
N GLY A 214 60.80 -2.82 -74.44
CA GLY A 214 61.67 -2.61 -73.29
C GLY A 214 61.13 -1.50 -72.38
N LYS A 215 61.89 -0.41 -72.22
CA LYS A 215 61.52 0.76 -71.39
C LYS A 215 60.95 1.94 -72.17
N ASN A 216 60.97 1.90 -73.50
CA ASN A 216 60.58 3.01 -74.36
C ASN A 216 59.13 2.88 -74.80
N VAL A 217 58.37 3.99 -74.76
CA VAL A 217 57.01 4.08 -75.34
C VAL A 217 57.14 4.35 -76.83
N ILE A 218 56.63 3.43 -77.65
CA ILE A 218 56.69 3.50 -79.11
C ILE A 218 55.48 4.22 -79.68
N ALA A 219 54.29 3.95 -79.14
CA ALA A 219 53.04 4.48 -79.65
C ALA A 219 51.96 4.53 -78.57
N LYS A 220 50.96 5.40 -78.75
CA LYS A 220 49.73 5.41 -77.95
C LYS A 220 48.62 4.75 -78.75
N LEU A 221 47.87 3.87 -78.11
CA LEU A 221 46.73 3.17 -78.68
C LEU A 221 45.45 3.58 -77.96
N LYS A 222 44.36 3.66 -78.71
CA LYS A 222 43.01 3.80 -78.18
C LYS A 222 42.18 2.61 -78.57
N VAL A 223 41.64 1.91 -77.58
CA VAL A 223 40.85 0.70 -77.82
C VAL A 223 39.49 1.09 -78.41
N LYS A 224 39.19 0.59 -79.61
CA LYS A 224 37.91 0.85 -80.28
C LYS A 224 36.87 -0.22 -80.00
N ASN A 225 37.27 -1.49 -80.06
CA ASN A 225 36.38 -2.61 -79.82
C ASN A 225 37.06 -3.69 -78.98
N VAL A 226 36.29 -4.33 -78.12
CA VAL A 226 36.79 -5.34 -77.20
C VAL A 226 35.94 -6.60 -77.32
N GLU A 227 36.59 -7.71 -77.59
CA GLU A 227 35.99 -9.04 -77.56
C GLU A 227 36.34 -9.76 -76.27
N GLN A 228 35.86 -11.00 -76.08
CA GLN A 228 36.13 -11.74 -74.85
C GLN A 228 37.63 -11.99 -74.63
N PHE A 229 38.37 -12.37 -75.68
CA PHE A 229 39.79 -12.79 -75.59
C PHE A 229 40.77 -11.94 -76.39
N GLY A 230 40.28 -11.00 -77.20
CA GLY A 230 41.10 -10.09 -77.98
C GLY A 230 40.52 -8.68 -77.97
N SER A 231 41.32 -7.70 -78.36
CA SER A 231 40.84 -6.33 -78.53
C SER A 231 41.50 -5.67 -79.73
N VAL A 232 40.79 -4.70 -80.30
CA VAL A 232 41.22 -3.94 -81.46
C VAL A 232 41.43 -2.50 -81.02
N ALA A 233 42.67 -2.04 -81.17
CA ALA A 233 43.07 -0.70 -80.77
C ALA A 233 43.64 0.07 -81.96
N GLU A 234 43.22 1.31 -82.11
CA GLU A 234 43.68 2.24 -83.13
C GLU A 234 44.88 3.02 -82.61
N VAL A 235 45.89 3.23 -83.45
CA VAL A 235 47.03 4.07 -83.10
C VAL A 235 46.59 5.53 -83.10
N VAL A 236 46.93 6.25 -82.04
CA VAL A 236 46.67 7.68 -81.97
C VAL A 236 47.55 8.39 -83.01
N PRO A 237 46.98 9.17 -83.95
CA PRO A 237 47.77 9.82 -85.01
C PRO A 237 48.91 10.67 -84.44
N GLY A 238 50.10 10.52 -85.00
CA GLY A 238 51.31 11.26 -84.57
C GLY A 238 51.92 10.79 -83.23
N SER A 239 51.42 9.70 -82.64
CA SER A 239 51.95 9.16 -81.37
C SER A 239 53.11 8.18 -81.54
N ILE A 240 53.44 7.80 -82.78
CA ILE A 240 54.53 6.87 -83.10
C ILE A 240 55.88 7.60 -82.96
N ALA A 241 56.82 7.01 -82.21
CA ALA A 241 58.17 7.54 -82.07
C ALA A 241 58.90 7.57 -83.43
N SER A 242 59.55 8.71 -83.75
CA SER A 242 60.22 8.93 -85.04
C SER A 242 61.15 7.77 -85.44
N GLY A 243 60.86 7.15 -86.59
CA GLY A 243 61.65 6.05 -87.15
C GLY A 243 61.36 4.67 -86.57
N GLN A 244 60.35 4.51 -85.70
CA GLN A 244 59.93 3.23 -85.15
C GLN A 244 58.56 2.80 -85.69
N ALA A 245 58.32 1.48 -85.77
CA ALA A 245 57.04 0.89 -86.13
C ALA A 245 56.62 -0.14 -85.08
N ILE A 246 55.30 -0.26 -84.87
CA ILE A 246 54.70 -1.26 -83.98
C ILE A 246 54.93 -2.66 -84.59
N GLN A 247 55.33 -3.62 -83.75
CA GLN A 247 55.58 -5.00 -84.15
C GLN A 247 54.76 -5.99 -83.32
N ALA A 248 54.48 -7.15 -83.91
CA ALA A 248 53.92 -8.27 -83.17
C ALA A 248 54.90 -8.67 -82.04
N GLY A 249 54.37 -8.84 -80.84
CA GLY A 249 55.13 -9.15 -79.63
C GLY A 249 55.47 -7.94 -78.75
N ASP A 250 55.26 -6.71 -79.21
CA ASP A 250 55.43 -5.51 -78.38
C ASP A 250 54.50 -5.53 -77.16
N THR A 251 54.98 -5.07 -76.00
CA THR A 251 54.21 -5.08 -74.76
C THR A 251 53.29 -3.86 -74.70
N VAL A 252 52.04 -4.06 -74.34
CA VAL A 252 51.06 -2.98 -74.18
C VAL A 252 50.70 -2.85 -72.71
N VAL A 253 50.78 -1.63 -72.18
CA VAL A 253 50.46 -1.32 -70.78
C VAL A 253 49.41 -0.21 -70.72
N ALA A 254 48.76 -0.06 -69.56
CA ALA A 254 47.89 1.08 -69.31
C ALA A 254 48.66 2.40 -69.49
N ALA A 255 48.07 3.37 -70.19
CA ALA A 255 48.66 4.70 -70.30
C ALA A 255 48.78 5.37 -68.92
N ALA A 256 49.81 6.19 -68.71
CA ALA A 256 50.04 6.86 -67.43
C ALA A 256 48.89 7.79 -67.02
N THR A 257 48.16 8.31 -68.01
CA THR A 257 46.92 9.06 -67.85
C THR A 257 45.89 8.50 -68.80
N GLN A 258 44.82 7.90 -68.28
CA GLN A 258 43.68 7.50 -69.08
C GLN A 258 42.74 8.71 -69.22
N SER A 259 42.29 8.99 -70.44
CA SER A 259 41.45 10.16 -70.77
C SER A 259 40.13 10.19 -69.98
N ALA A 260 39.75 9.07 -69.38
CA ALA A 260 38.57 8.96 -68.56
C ALA A 260 38.83 9.02 -67.04
N SER A 261 40.08 9.17 -66.59
CA SER A 261 40.41 9.33 -65.16
C SER A 261 40.02 10.71 -64.61
N THR A 262 39.88 11.71 -65.48
CA THR A 262 39.33 13.03 -65.11
C THR A 262 37.88 12.85 -64.64
N PRO A 263 37.53 13.23 -63.40
CA PRO A 263 36.14 13.32 -62.99
C PRO A 263 35.40 14.27 -63.94
N PRO A 264 34.14 14.02 -64.31
CA PRO A 264 33.34 15.07 -64.94
C PRO A 264 33.42 16.33 -64.06
N PRO A 265 33.53 17.54 -64.65
CA PRO A 265 33.52 18.77 -63.86
C PRO A 265 32.25 18.79 -63.01
N PRO A 266 32.32 19.25 -61.74
CA PRO A 266 31.12 19.42 -60.95
C PRO A 266 30.15 20.32 -61.73
N PRO A 267 28.83 20.04 -61.72
CA PRO A 267 27.89 20.96 -62.33
C PRO A 267 28.07 22.34 -61.70
N ALA A 268 28.39 23.32 -62.54
CA ALA A 268 28.58 24.70 -62.12
C ALA A 268 27.26 25.26 -61.56
N PRO A 269 27.33 26.16 -60.56
CA PRO A 269 26.15 26.67 -59.88
C PRO A 269 25.44 27.69 -60.77
N THR A 270 24.20 27.41 -61.16
CA THR A 270 23.27 28.45 -61.60
C THR A 270 22.40 28.86 -60.41
N GLY A 271 22.76 29.97 -59.76
CA GLY A 271 21.76 30.81 -59.10
C GLY A 271 20.85 31.43 -60.18
N GLY A 272 19.60 31.81 -59.94
CA GLY A 272 18.76 31.82 -58.75
C GLY A 272 17.55 32.70 -59.08
N SER A 273 16.36 32.33 -58.62
CA SER A 273 15.32 33.31 -58.26
C SER A 273 14.37 32.69 -57.25
N ALA A 274 14.31 33.35 -56.10
CA ALA A 274 13.52 33.02 -54.92
C ALA A 274 12.02 33.34 -55.13
N PRO A 275 11.14 32.99 -54.18
CA PRO A 275 10.89 33.96 -53.12
C PRO A 275 10.69 33.40 -51.70
N ALA A 276 11.19 34.20 -50.73
CA ALA A 276 10.66 34.56 -49.40
C ALA A 276 10.39 33.49 -48.30
N PRO A 277 10.54 33.87 -47.01
CA PRO A 277 10.88 32.96 -45.92
C PRO A 277 9.66 32.48 -45.12
N GLY A 278 9.60 31.18 -44.84
CA GLY A 278 8.60 30.58 -43.96
C GLY A 278 9.17 29.37 -43.20
N ALA A 279 9.30 29.56 -41.89
CA ALA A 279 9.30 28.55 -40.81
C ALA A 279 10.27 27.34 -40.89
N ALA A 280 11.22 27.31 -39.95
CA ALA A 280 12.00 26.12 -39.60
C ALA A 280 11.16 25.11 -38.79
N PRO A 281 11.41 23.80 -38.97
CA PRO A 281 11.31 22.85 -37.87
C PRO A 281 12.63 22.10 -37.61
N ALA A 282 12.77 21.74 -36.34
CA ALA A 282 13.97 21.26 -35.66
C ALA A 282 14.33 19.78 -35.91
N ALA A 283 15.55 19.45 -35.48
CA ALA A 283 16.20 18.14 -35.52
C ALA A 283 15.39 16.99 -34.86
N PRO A 284 15.50 15.75 -35.37
CA PRO A 284 14.95 14.58 -34.69
C PRO A 284 15.89 14.10 -33.58
N ALA A 285 15.41 14.16 -32.33
CA ALA A 285 16.02 13.56 -31.15
C ALA A 285 15.70 12.05 -31.04
N ALA A 286 16.58 11.33 -30.35
CA ALA A 286 16.55 9.89 -30.10
C ALA A 286 15.25 9.36 -29.45
N PRO A 287 14.88 8.09 -29.65
CA PRO A 287 13.69 7.51 -29.02
C PRO A 287 13.98 7.16 -27.55
N ALA A 288 13.20 7.74 -26.65
CA ALA A 288 13.17 7.38 -25.23
C ALA A 288 12.28 6.14 -25.00
N ALA A 289 12.71 5.31 -24.05
CA ALA A 289 12.05 4.10 -23.59
C ALA A 289 10.65 4.38 -23.00
N SER A 290 9.71 3.48 -23.28
CA SER A 290 8.38 3.41 -22.67
C SER A 290 8.44 2.70 -21.32
N ASP A 291 8.08 3.41 -20.25
CA ASP A 291 7.82 2.90 -18.89
C ASP A 291 6.44 2.20 -18.85
N PRO A 292 6.32 0.95 -18.33
CA PRO A 292 5.10 0.13 -18.43
C PRO A 292 4.08 0.28 -17.28
N PHE A 293 4.18 1.27 -16.39
CA PHE A 293 3.16 1.49 -15.35
C PHE A 293 2.32 2.76 -15.59
N GLY A 294 1.13 2.56 -16.14
CA GLY A 294 0.14 3.62 -16.36
C GLY A 294 -0.47 4.14 -15.06
N ALA A 295 -0.14 5.38 -14.69
CA ALA A 295 -0.92 6.21 -13.78
C ALA A 295 -1.56 7.37 -14.57
N ALA A 296 -2.88 7.50 -14.46
CA ALA A 296 -3.67 8.54 -15.11
C ALA A 296 -3.35 9.94 -14.55
N PRO A 297 -3.43 11.03 -15.34
CA PRO A 297 -3.08 12.36 -14.86
C PRO A 297 -4.21 12.96 -14.00
N ALA A 298 -3.83 13.40 -12.80
CA ALA A 298 -4.64 14.16 -11.86
C ALA A 298 -4.96 15.58 -12.38
N ALA A 299 -6.18 16.03 -12.12
CA ALA A 299 -6.62 17.40 -12.35
C ALA A 299 -5.90 18.41 -11.42
N ALA A 300 -5.72 19.63 -11.93
CA ALA A 300 -5.00 20.74 -11.30
C ALA A 300 -5.52 21.14 -9.90
N PRO A 301 -4.65 21.73 -9.04
CA PRO A 301 -4.95 21.97 -7.64
C PRO A 301 -5.83 23.22 -7.44
N ALA A 302 -6.95 23.05 -6.73
CA ALA A 302 -7.69 24.15 -6.13
C ALA A 302 -6.98 24.62 -4.85
N ALA A 303 -6.87 25.93 -4.68
CA ALA A 303 -6.26 26.58 -3.53
C ALA A 303 -6.98 26.24 -2.21
N PRO A 304 -6.27 26.05 -1.08
CA PRO A 304 -6.90 25.89 0.22
C PRO A 304 -7.34 27.26 0.76
N ALA A 305 -8.67 27.46 0.86
CA ALA A 305 -9.24 28.54 1.64
C ALA A 305 -9.01 28.25 3.13
N MET A 306 -8.29 29.14 3.82
CA MET A 306 -8.27 29.19 5.27
C MET A 306 -9.67 29.57 5.76
N SER A 307 -10.30 28.69 6.54
CA SER A 307 -11.50 29.02 7.29
C SER A 307 -11.13 29.82 8.55
N ASP A 308 -11.59 31.06 8.56
CA ASP A 308 -11.66 32.01 9.67
C ASP A 308 -12.34 31.38 10.92
N PRO A 309 -11.74 31.48 12.13
CA PRO A 309 -12.31 30.95 13.36
C PRO A 309 -13.27 31.91 14.10
N PHE A 310 -13.58 33.11 13.58
CA PHE A 310 -14.49 34.07 14.23
C PHE A 310 -15.38 34.83 13.23
N GLY A 311 -16.43 34.17 12.72
CA GLY A 311 -17.43 34.83 11.87
C GLY A 311 -18.77 34.11 11.86
N ALA A 312 -19.63 34.40 12.83
CA ALA A 312 -21.00 33.90 12.89
C ALA A 312 -21.87 34.50 11.78
N ALA A 313 -22.52 33.65 10.99
CA ALA A 313 -23.61 34.03 10.07
C ALA A 313 -24.98 33.92 10.79
N PRO A 314 -25.98 34.76 10.42
CA PRO A 314 -27.18 34.99 11.23
C PRO A 314 -28.21 33.85 11.14
N ALA A 315 -28.90 33.60 12.25
CA ALA A 315 -29.97 32.61 12.37
C ALA A 315 -31.23 33.01 11.57
N PRO A 316 -31.97 32.06 10.96
CA PRO A 316 -33.27 32.34 10.37
C PRO A 316 -34.35 32.55 11.46
N ALA A 317 -35.29 33.45 11.16
CA ALA A 317 -36.37 33.94 12.04
C ALA A 317 -37.34 32.85 12.57
N PRO A 318 -38.00 33.07 13.72
CA PRO A 318 -38.85 32.06 14.35
C PRO A 318 -40.25 31.97 13.69
N ALA A 319 -40.74 30.74 13.53
CA ALA A 319 -42.11 30.46 13.13
C ALA A 319 -43.08 30.58 14.34
N PRO A 320 -44.37 30.94 14.12
CA PRO A 320 -45.29 31.34 15.18
C PRO A 320 -45.77 30.17 16.07
N ALA A 321 -45.94 30.48 17.36
CA ALA A 321 -46.32 29.55 18.42
C ALA A 321 -47.75 29.01 18.29
N ALA A 322 -47.90 27.69 18.47
CA ALA A 322 -49.19 27.01 18.70
C ALA A 322 -49.38 26.77 20.22
N PRO A 323 -50.63 26.70 20.71
CA PRO A 323 -50.95 26.94 22.12
C PRO A 323 -50.58 25.76 23.04
N ALA A 324 -50.27 26.11 24.29
CA ALA A 324 -49.87 25.19 25.36
C ALA A 324 -50.94 24.13 25.66
N ALA A 325 -50.51 22.87 25.75
CA ALA A 325 -51.31 21.77 26.27
C ALA A 325 -51.10 21.61 27.80
N ASP A 326 -52.24 21.38 28.45
CA ASP A 326 -52.60 21.25 29.86
C ASP A 326 -51.69 20.33 30.72
N PRO A 327 -51.26 20.72 31.94
CA PRO A 327 -50.34 19.93 32.77
C PRO A 327 -50.97 18.81 33.62
N PHE A 328 -52.26 18.44 33.43
CA PHE A 328 -52.94 17.44 34.28
C PHE A 328 -53.68 16.29 33.56
N GLY A 329 -53.42 16.02 32.27
CA GLY A 329 -54.03 14.91 31.54
C GLY A 329 -53.12 13.69 31.37
N ALA A 330 -53.25 12.67 32.22
CA ALA A 330 -52.59 11.37 32.04
C ALA A 330 -53.19 10.61 30.84
N ALA A 331 -52.36 10.27 29.84
CA ALA A 331 -52.71 9.30 28.80
C ALA A 331 -52.30 7.88 29.23
N PRO A 332 -53.12 6.83 29.00
CA PRO A 332 -52.79 5.47 29.40
C PRO A 332 -51.68 4.88 28.51
N ALA A 333 -50.74 4.18 29.14
CA ALA A 333 -49.64 3.50 28.46
C ALA A 333 -50.15 2.32 27.59
N PRO A 334 -49.55 2.05 26.42
CA PRO A 334 -49.87 0.86 25.62
C PRO A 334 -49.34 -0.41 26.31
N ALA A 335 -50.11 -1.51 26.22
CA ALA A 335 -49.85 -2.78 26.86
C ALA A 335 -48.54 -3.46 26.38
N PRO A 336 -47.81 -4.19 27.25
CA PRO A 336 -46.62 -4.91 26.86
C PRO A 336 -46.95 -6.18 26.05
N ALA A 337 -46.13 -6.46 25.02
CA ALA A 337 -46.20 -7.68 24.22
C ALA A 337 -45.78 -8.94 25.03
N PRO A 338 -46.26 -10.15 24.68
CA PRO A 338 -45.96 -11.38 25.43
C PRO A 338 -44.48 -11.77 25.37
N ALA A 339 -43.90 -12.09 26.52
CA ALA A 339 -42.54 -12.61 26.66
C ALA A 339 -42.43 -14.07 26.19
N ALA A 340 -41.33 -14.39 25.50
CA ALA A 340 -40.93 -15.75 25.17
C ALA A 340 -40.62 -16.57 26.45
N PRO A 341 -40.88 -17.89 26.49
CA PRO A 341 -40.67 -18.69 27.69
C PRO A 341 -39.17 -18.88 27.99
N ALA A 342 -38.80 -18.64 29.24
CA ALA A 342 -37.49 -18.89 29.80
C ALA A 342 -37.15 -20.39 29.83
N ALA A 343 -35.90 -20.73 29.54
CA ALA A 343 -35.36 -22.07 29.73
C ALA A 343 -35.24 -22.40 31.23
N ASP A 344 -35.71 -23.59 31.57
CA ASP A 344 -35.81 -24.18 32.91
C ASP A 344 -34.41 -24.50 33.49
N PRO A 345 -34.05 -24.04 34.71
CA PRO A 345 -32.71 -24.24 35.27
C PRO A 345 -32.51 -25.59 35.99
N PHE A 346 -33.48 -26.52 35.97
CA PHE A 346 -33.39 -27.80 36.72
C PHE A 346 -33.72 -29.09 35.94
N GLY A 347 -33.46 -29.13 34.63
CA GLY A 347 -33.62 -30.33 33.81
C GLY A 347 -32.29 -31.03 33.46
N ALA A 348 -31.88 -32.03 34.23
CA ALA A 348 -30.76 -32.90 33.89
C ALA A 348 -31.11 -33.85 32.73
N ALA A 349 -30.32 -33.83 31.66
CA ALA A 349 -30.35 -34.86 30.61
C ALA A 349 -29.35 -35.99 30.95
N PRO A 350 -29.67 -37.27 30.68
CA PRO A 350 -28.82 -38.39 31.06
C PRO A 350 -27.61 -38.52 30.12
N ALA A 351 -26.43 -38.75 30.70
CA ALA A 351 -25.18 -39.00 29.98
C ALA A 351 -25.14 -40.44 29.41
N PRO A 352 -24.59 -40.67 28.20
CA PRO A 352 -24.25 -42.00 27.73
C PRO A 352 -22.94 -42.52 28.39
N ALA A 353 -22.91 -43.81 28.73
CA ALA A 353 -21.79 -44.50 29.38
C ALA A 353 -20.78 -45.11 28.35
N PRO A 354 -19.69 -45.80 28.77
CA PRO A 354 -18.33 -45.26 28.80
C PRO A 354 -17.36 -45.95 27.79
N GLY A 355 -16.30 -45.24 27.38
CA GLY A 355 -15.26 -45.76 26.49
C GLY A 355 -13.84 -45.33 26.87
N THR A 356 -13.10 -46.25 27.51
CA THR A 356 -11.65 -46.53 27.41
C THR A 356 -10.60 -45.41 27.60
N ALA A 357 -9.99 -45.45 28.79
CA ALA A 357 -8.54 -45.59 29.08
C ALA A 357 -7.50 -44.61 28.50
N ALA A 358 -6.90 -43.80 29.40
CA ALA A 358 -5.44 -43.69 29.56
C ALA A 358 -5.10 -43.08 30.94
N LYS A 359 -4.15 -43.69 31.66
CA LYS A 359 -3.68 -43.30 33.00
C LYS A 359 -2.82 -42.02 32.96
N PRO A 360 -2.76 -41.22 34.05
CA PRO A 360 -1.88 -40.06 34.16
C PRO A 360 -0.45 -40.47 34.56
N ASN A 361 0.55 -39.96 33.84
CA ASN A 361 1.96 -40.09 34.21
C ASN A 361 2.31 -39.02 35.26
N THR A 362 2.78 -39.48 36.40
CA THR A 362 3.44 -38.73 37.46
C THR A 362 4.73 -38.09 36.94
N ALA A 363 4.83 -36.76 37.04
CA ALA A 363 6.07 -36.02 36.79
C ALA A 363 6.98 -36.09 38.02
N ASP A 364 8.20 -36.56 37.79
CA ASP A 364 9.32 -36.70 38.73
C ASP A 364 10.00 -35.31 38.97
N PRO A 365 10.19 -34.87 40.22
CA PRO A 365 10.72 -33.55 40.56
C PRO A 365 12.26 -33.39 40.49
N PHE A 366 13.02 -34.35 39.93
CA PHE A 366 14.50 -34.32 39.96
C PHE A 366 15.24 -34.28 38.61
N ALA A 367 14.66 -33.72 37.54
CA ALA A 367 15.40 -33.53 36.29
C ALA A 367 16.23 -32.21 36.28
N PRO A 368 17.55 -32.24 36.00
CA PRO A 368 18.40 -31.03 35.98
C PRO A 368 18.18 -30.19 34.71
N ALA A 369 18.18 -28.86 34.89
CA ALA A 369 17.97 -27.86 33.84
C ALA A 369 19.10 -27.84 32.79
N PRO A 370 18.79 -27.58 31.50
CA PRO A 370 19.81 -27.35 30.49
C PRO A 370 20.43 -25.95 30.68
N LYS A 371 21.76 -25.91 30.63
CA LYS A 371 22.61 -24.70 30.68
C LYS A 371 22.59 -23.94 29.32
N PRO A 372 22.95 -22.64 29.33
CA PRO A 372 22.44 -21.62 28.41
C PRO A 372 22.87 -21.73 26.95
#